data_AF-A0ABD5TUP1-F1
#
_entry.id   AF-A0ABD5TUP1-F1
#
_cell.length_a   1.000
_cell.length_b   1.000
_cell.length_c   1.000
_cell.angle_alpha   90.00
_cell.angle_beta   90.00
_cell.angle_gamma   90.00
#
_symmetry.space_group_name_H-M   'P 1'
#
loop_
_entity.id
_entity.type
_entity.pdbx_description
1 polymer ?
#
loop_
_entity_poly.entity_id
_entity_poly.type
_entity_poly.pdbx_seq_one_letter_code
_entity_poly.pdbx_strand_id
1 'polypeptide(L)'
;MSSNTLDERGRAVLEAVAAEDRVALERLETAVDASRGELDDRLAQLVDNALVREVEVGEDDGNAGDGEGSIAYELTENGVRVLNATPIGVRDHRIDTPVEVERAVEGFSLRPDEEEAVRNAFAFLRYWGDATTAEIVDAAYSEESAGYETGDRWWDECVSDRLEALPGVRVDSSDSNGAESSSGSIPELWRYEGTAIVDQPDDADGRDVADPTGSPPPFASVRHALEKLALSDEERTAARVAFAVLFDRETATAEELAERAVDELPAGFDSSEALAGRLSECFADLPNVEEVDARGTAAWSYRP
;
A
#
# COMPACT_ATOMS: atom_id res chain seq x y z
N MET A 1 -14.35 26.12 1.09
CA MET A 1 -13.48 25.12 0.46
C MET A 1 -14.38 23.95 0.12
N SER A 2 -14.76 23.82 -1.16
CA SER A 2 -15.50 22.66 -1.66
C SER A 2 -14.59 21.46 -1.52
N SER A 3 -15.06 20.35 -0.94
CA SER A 3 -14.18 19.21 -0.69
C SER A 3 -13.65 18.64 -2.01
N ASN A 4 -12.39 18.18 -1.98
CA ASN A 4 -11.61 17.57 -3.07
C ASN A 4 -12.21 16.25 -3.60
N THR A 5 -13.51 16.04 -3.44
CA THR A 5 -14.20 14.84 -3.89
C THR A 5 -14.41 14.96 -5.40
N LEU A 6 -13.93 13.97 -6.15
CA LEU A 6 -14.21 13.86 -7.57
C LEU A 6 -15.72 13.82 -7.79
N ASP A 7 -16.30 14.87 -8.38
CA ASP A 7 -17.72 14.88 -8.71
C ASP A 7 -18.04 14.04 -9.96
N GLU A 8 -19.33 13.87 -10.23
CA GLU A 8 -19.82 13.04 -11.35
C GLU A 8 -19.20 13.42 -12.69
N ARG A 9 -18.97 14.72 -12.93
CA ARG A 9 -18.37 15.22 -14.17
C ARG A 9 -16.88 14.91 -14.23
N GLY A 10 -16.14 15.14 -13.15
CA GLY A 10 -14.73 14.76 -13.07
C GLY A 10 -14.55 13.26 -13.31
N ARG A 11 -15.44 12.44 -12.76
CA ARG A 11 -15.46 11.00 -13.01
C ARG A 11 -15.76 10.64 -14.47
N ALA A 12 -16.78 11.25 -15.08
CA ALA A 12 -17.09 11.01 -16.48
C ALA A 12 -15.90 11.34 -17.41
N VAL A 13 -15.12 12.38 -17.09
CA VAL A 13 -13.88 12.69 -17.81
C VAL A 13 -12.85 11.57 -17.65
N LEU A 14 -12.59 11.09 -16.42
CA LEU A 14 -11.66 9.97 -16.20
C LEU A 14 -12.13 8.68 -16.92
N GLU A 15 -13.44 8.39 -16.94
CA GLU A 15 -14.01 7.23 -17.63
C GLU A 15 -13.84 7.34 -19.15
N ALA A 16 -14.01 8.54 -19.72
CA ALA A 16 -13.78 8.79 -21.13
C ALA A 16 -12.29 8.64 -21.50
N VAL A 17 -11.37 9.16 -20.67
CA VAL A 17 -9.92 8.96 -20.87
C VAL A 17 -9.50 7.51 -20.63
N ALA A 18 -10.17 6.75 -19.76
CA ALA A 18 -9.88 5.31 -19.61
C ALA A 18 -10.29 4.47 -20.81
N ALA A 19 -11.28 4.92 -21.58
CA ALA A 19 -11.81 4.17 -22.71
C ALA A 19 -10.89 4.21 -23.95
N GLU A 20 -9.99 5.20 -24.04
CA GLU A 20 -9.00 5.32 -25.11
C GLU A 20 -7.66 5.75 -24.51
N ASP A 21 -6.53 5.13 -24.88
CA ASP A 21 -5.22 5.44 -24.29
C ASP A 21 -4.85 6.94 -24.27
N ARG A 22 -5.35 7.72 -25.25
CA ARG A 22 -5.20 9.17 -25.33
C ARG A 22 -6.46 9.80 -25.93
N VAL A 23 -7.00 10.84 -25.28
CA VAL A 23 -8.23 11.49 -25.73
C VAL A 23 -8.02 12.98 -25.95
N ALA A 24 -8.35 13.46 -27.15
CA ALA A 24 -8.36 14.89 -27.49
C ALA A 24 -9.51 15.64 -26.82
N LEU A 25 -9.36 16.94 -26.57
CA LEU A 25 -10.36 17.77 -25.91
C LEU A 25 -11.73 17.72 -26.60
N GLU A 26 -11.77 17.74 -27.93
CA GLU A 26 -13.02 17.69 -28.71
C GLU A 26 -13.76 16.35 -28.56
N ARG A 27 -13.02 15.26 -28.35
CA ARG A 27 -13.60 13.95 -28.03
C ARG A 27 -14.18 13.96 -26.62
N LEU A 28 -13.50 14.57 -25.65
CA LEU A 28 -14.00 14.72 -24.29
C LEU A 28 -15.29 15.56 -24.26
N GLU A 29 -15.35 16.68 -24.98
CA GLU A 29 -16.57 17.50 -25.11
C GLU A 29 -17.79 16.67 -25.52
N THR A 30 -17.59 15.78 -26.50
CA THR A 30 -18.64 14.88 -27.00
C THR A 30 -18.97 13.78 -25.98
N ALA A 31 -17.97 13.21 -25.32
CA ALA A 31 -18.14 12.09 -24.41
C ALA A 31 -18.87 12.48 -23.12
N VAL A 32 -18.59 13.67 -22.57
CA VAL A 32 -19.16 14.13 -21.30
C VAL A 32 -20.28 15.16 -21.44
N ASP A 33 -20.67 15.49 -22.68
CA ASP A 33 -21.70 16.51 -23.00
C ASP A 33 -21.43 17.84 -22.28
N ALA A 34 -20.20 18.36 -22.42
CA ALA A 34 -19.74 19.58 -21.76
C ALA A 34 -19.06 20.52 -22.76
N SER A 35 -19.15 21.83 -22.50
CA SER A 35 -18.47 22.82 -23.33
C SER A 35 -16.97 22.90 -23.04
N ARG A 36 -16.18 23.37 -24.01
CA ARG A 36 -14.73 23.57 -23.88
C ARG A 36 -14.32 24.27 -22.58
N GLY A 37 -14.96 25.41 -22.28
CA GLY A 37 -14.60 26.19 -21.10
C GLY A 37 -14.91 25.49 -19.78
N GLU A 38 -15.94 24.64 -19.73
CA GLU A 38 -16.22 23.82 -18.54
C GLU A 38 -15.21 22.68 -18.38
N LEU A 39 -14.72 22.14 -19.50
CA LEU A 39 -13.69 21.12 -19.50
C LEU A 39 -12.31 21.70 -19.19
N ASP A 40 -11.95 22.88 -19.69
CA ASP A 40 -10.65 23.51 -19.43
C ASP A 40 -10.42 23.68 -17.91
N ASP A 41 -11.39 24.27 -17.19
CA ASP A 41 -11.31 24.44 -15.74
C ASP A 41 -11.23 23.09 -14.99
N ARG A 42 -11.93 22.07 -15.50
CA ARG A 42 -11.94 20.74 -14.89
C ARG A 42 -10.65 19.97 -15.16
N LEU A 43 -10.16 19.98 -16.39
CA LEU A 43 -8.94 19.31 -16.79
C LEU A 43 -7.74 19.94 -16.10
N ALA A 44 -7.71 21.27 -15.95
CA ALA A 44 -6.72 21.94 -15.11
C ALA A 44 -6.72 21.38 -13.68
N GLN A 45 -7.89 21.21 -13.05
CA GLN A 45 -7.98 20.59 -11.71
C GLN A 45 -7.52 19.12 -11.72
N LEU A 46 -7.86 18.33 -12.74
CA LEU A 46 -7.46 16.93 -12.82
C LEU A 46 -5.94 16.79 -13.06
N VAL A 47 -5.34 17.70 -13.84
CA VAL A 47 -3.88 17.79 -14.05
C VAL A 47 -3.18 18.23 -12.76
N ASP A 48 -3.70 19.26 -12.08
CA ASP A 48 -3.15 19.75 -10.81
C ASP A 48 -3.18 18.69 -9.71
N ASN A 49 -4.21 17.83 -9.70
CA ASN A 49 -4.30 16.67 -8.80
C ASN A 49 -3.57 15.42 -9.33
N ALA A 50 -2.83 15.56 -10.44
CA ALA A 50 -2.09 14.50 -11.09
C ALA A 50 -2.94 13.25 -11.41
N LEU A 51 -4.21 13.42 -11.79
CA LEU A 51 -5.12 12.35 -12.19
C LEU A 51 -5.10 12.11 -13.71
N VAL A 52 -4.81 13.15 -14.48
CA VAL A 52 -4.54 13.07 -15.93
C VAL A 52 -3.27 13.86 -16.23
N ARG A 53 -2.63 13.57 -17.36
CA ARG A 53 -1.51 14.36 -17.89
C ARG A 53 -1.79 14.83 -19.31
N GLU A 54 -1.25 16.00 -19.65
CA GLU A 54 -1.26 16.53 -21.01
C GLU A 54 -0.15 15.87 -21.83
N VAL A 55 -0.49 15.44 -23.05
CA VAL A 55 0.42 14.83 -24.00
C VAL A 55 0.29 15.57 -25.33
N GLU A 56 1.41 16.08 -25.83
CA GLU A 56 1.46 16.69 -27.17
C GLU A 56 1.28 15.60 -28.23
N VAL A 57 0.26 15.76 -29.09
CA VAL A 57 0.05 14.87 -30.23
C VAL A 57 0.73 15.50 -31.44
N GLY A 58 1.74 14.81 -31.96
CA GLY A 58 2.46 15.24 -33.16
C GLY A 58 1.58 15.18 -34.41
N GLU A 59 1.89 16.01 -35.40
CA GLU A 59 1.17 16.12 -36.68
C GLU A 59 1.12 14.79 -37.49
N ASP A 60 1.90 13.79 -37.11
CA ASP A 60 2.08 12.52 -37.83
C ASP A 60 0.99 11.47 -37.51
N ASP A 61 0.17 11.69 -36.48
CA ASP A 61 -0.94 10.79 -36.10
C ASP A 61 -2.23 11.05 -36.91
N GLY A 62 -2.10 11.14 -38.25
CA GLY A 62 -3.14 10.85 -39.25
C GLY A 62 -4.48 11.61 -39.21
N ASN A 63 -4.70 12.51 -38.24
CA ASN A 63 -5.96 13.20 -38.01
C ASN A 63 -5.71 14.69 -37.64
N ALA A 64 -4.76 15.31 -38.35
CA ALA A 64 -4.40 16.72 -38.17
C ALA A 64 -5.44 17.62 -38.84
N GLY A 65 -6.30 18.25 -38.04
CA GLY A 65 -6.84 19.56 -38.40
C GLY A 65 -5.69 20.57 -38.32
N ASP A 66 -5.53 21.40 -39.35
CA ASP A 66 -4.49 22.43 -39.44
C ASP A 66 -4.50 23.35 -38.20
N GLY A 67 -3.63 23.10 -37.22
CA GLY A 67 -3.58 23.87 -35.99
C GLY A 67 -2.38 23.51 -35.12
N GLU A 68 -1.73 24.56 -34.60
CA GLU A 68 -0.71 24.56 -33.55
C GLU A 68 -0.96 23.45 -32.51
N GLY A 69 0.03 22.56 -32.33
CA GLY A 69 0.06 21.35 -31.47
C GLY A 69 -1.22 21.02 -30.69
N SER A 70 -1.95 19.99 -31.13
CA SER A 70 -3.12 19.50 -30.39
C SER A 70 -2.67 18.76 -29.11
N ILE A 71 -3.24 19.15 -27.97
CA ILE A 71 -3.05 18.48 -26.68
C ILE A 71 -4.07 17.34 -26.57
N ALA A 72 -3.62 16.16 -26.15
CA ALA A 72 -4.46 15.06 -25.69
C ALA A 72 -4.23 14.81 -24.20
N TYR A 73 -5.17 14.09 -23.58
CA TYR A 73 -5.12 13.72 -22.19
C TYR A 73 -4.99 12.21 -22.05
N GLU A 74 -4.14 11.80 -21.10
CA GLU A 74 -3.92 10.41 -20.72
C GLU A 74 -4.11 10.28 -19.21
N LEU A 75 -4.65 9.15 -18.74
CA LEU A 75 -4.75 8.88 -17.30
C LEU A 75 -3.36 8.67 -16.70
N THR A 76 -3.14 9.22 -15.51
CA THR A 76 -2.03 8.82 -14.67
C THR A 76 -2.41 7.60 -13.85
N GLU A 77 -1.45 6.99 -13.16
CA GLU A 77 -1.70 5.93 -12.18
C GLU A 77 -2.70 6.36 -11.09
N ASN A 78 -2.60 7.61 -10.61
CA ASN A 78 -3.53 8.15 -9.63
C ASN A 78 -4.95 8.28 -10.22
N GLY A 79 -5.07 8.69 -11.48
CA GLY A 79 -6.36 8.73 -12.18
C GLY A 79 -7.00 7.36 -12.29
N VAL A 80 -6.23 6.33 -12.65
CA VAL A 80 -6.69 4.93 -12.69
C VAL A 80 -7.15 4.48 -11.30
N ARG A 81 -6.37 4.76 -10.25
CA ARG A 81 -6.71 4.40 -8.87
C ARG A 81 -8.02 5.06 -8.42
N VAL A 82 -8.18 6.36 -8.66
CA VAL A 82 -9.40 7.11 -8.32
C VAL A 82 -10.61 6.63 -9.13
N LEU A 83 -10.42 6.28 -10.41
CA LEU A 83 -11.49 5.75 -11.24
C LEU A 83 -11.98 4.37 -10.75
N ASN A 84 -11.03 3.53 -10.34
CA ASN A 84 -11.30 2.20 -9.78
C ASN A 84 -11.83 2.27 -8.34
N ALA A 85 -11.63 3.38 -7.62
CA ALA A 85 -12.37 3.66 -6.40
C ALA A 85 -13.85 3.88 -6.77
N THR A 86 -14.73 3.03 -6.25
CA THR A 86 -16.15 3.01 -6.64
C THR A 86 -16.88 4.29 -6.18
N PRO A 87 -17.81 4.85 -6.98
CA PRO A 87 -18.49 6.13 -6.70
C PRO A 87 -19.44 6.11 -5.49
N ILE A 88 -19.67 4.94 -4.90
CA ILE A 88 -20.52 4.75 -3.71
C ILE A 88 -19.67 4.72 -2.43
N GLY A 89 -18.34 4.88 -2.54
CA GLY A 89 -17.45 4.71 -1.40
C GLY A 89 -17.39 3.26 -0.93
N VAL A 90 -17.70 2.26 -1.76
CA VAL A 90 -17.60 0.83 -1.36
C VAL A 90 -16.15 0.38 -1.12
N ARG A 91 -15.20 1.32 -1.08
CA ARG A 91 -13.80 1.15 -0.70
C ARG A 91 -13.33 2.29 0.21
N ASP A 92 -14.26 3.11 0.72
CA ASP A 92 -14.03 3.92 1.92
C ASP A 92 -13.86 2.91 3.06
N HIS A 93 -12.75 2.96 3.78
CA HIS A 93 -12.50 2.03 4.89
C HIS A 93 -13.67 1.99 5.87
N ARG A 94 -14.46 3.07 5.99
CA ARG A 94 -15.68 3.15 6.80
C ARG A 94 -16.84 2.31 6.29
N ILE A 95 -16.90 2.04 4.98
CA ILE A 95 -17.95 1.22 4.37
C ILE A 95 -17.60 -0.27 4.46
N ASP A 96 -16.31 -0.59 4.48
CA ASP A 96 -15.83 -1.97 4.61
C ASP A 96 -15.56 -2.39 6.06
N THR A 97 -15.52 -1.46 7.02
CA THR A 97 -15.30 -1.77 8.43
C THR A 97 -16.58 -2.33 9.06
N PRO A 98 -16.55 -3.51 9.72
CA PRO A 98 -17.70 -4.06 10.41
C PRO A 98 -18.28 -3.10 11.46
N VAL A 99 -19.60 -3.07 11.60
CA VAL A 99 -20.30 -2.12 12.49
C VAL A 99 -19.85 -2.22 13.95
N GLU A 100 -19.52 -3.42 14.41
CA GLU A 100 -18.96 -3.66 15.74
C GLU A 100 -17.58 -3.06 15.93
N VAL A 101 -16.75 -3.02 14.88
CA VAL A 101 -15.43 -2.39 14.88
C VAL A 101 -15.59 -0.88 14.89
N GLU A 102 -16.47 -0.32 14.05
CA GLU A 102 -16.76 1.14 14.07
C GLU A 102 -17.23 1.60 15.45
N ARG A 103 -18.15 0.85 16.08
CA ARG A 103 -18.59 1.17 17.46
C ARG A 103 -17.46 1.10 18.48
N ALA A 104 -16.49 0.21 18.30
CA ALA A 104 -15.34 0.11 19.18
C ALA A 104 -14.41 1.32 19.00
N VAL A 105 -14.12 1.71 17.75
CA VAL A 105 -13.33 2.89 17.41
C VAL A 105 -13.95 4.17 17.98
N GLU A 106 -15.26 4.38 17.76
CA GLU A 106 -16.00 5.51 18.34
C GLU A 106 -15.93 5.53 19.87
N GLY A 107 -15.81 4.36 20.51
CA GLY A 107 -15.70 4.21 21.96
C GLY A 107 -14.37 4.71 22.54
N PHE A 108 -13.30 4.78 21.75
CA PHE A 108 -11.98 5.19 22.23
C PHE A 108 -11.84 6.70 22.45
N SER A 109 -12.78 7.52 21.96
CA SER A 109 -12.76 8.98 22.09
C SER A 109 -11.48 9.64 21.54
N LEU A 110 -11.03 9.18 20.37
CA LEU A 110 -9.82 9.66 19.69
C LEU A 110 -10.08 10.95 18.91
N ARG A 111 -9.01 11.62 18.47
CA ARG A 111 -9.15 12.68 17.46
C ARG A 111 -9.53 12.06 16.10
N PRO A 112 -10.18 12.80 15.18
CA PRO A 112 -10.60 12.25 13.90
C PRO A 112 -9.48 11.63 13.06
N ASP A 113 -8.28 12.21 13.09
CA ASP A 113 -7.07 11.69 12.42
C ASP A 113 -6.54 10.41 13.08
N GLU A 114 -6.58 10.33 14.41
CA GLU A 114 -6.22 9.13 15.16
C GLU A 114 -7.22 7.98 14.96
N GLU A 115 -8.53 8.29 14.83
CA GLU A 115 -9.53 7.29 14.48
C GLU A 115 -9.23 6.71 13.08
N GLU A 116 -8.87 7.55 12.12
CA GLU A 116 -8.56 7.10 10.76
C GLU A 116 -7.29 6.25 10.71
N ALA A 117 -6.26 6.61 11.48
CA ALA A 117 -5.07 5.77 11.65
C ALA A 117 -5.41 4.36 12.16
N VAL A 118 -6.28 4.25 13.18
CA VAL A 118 -6.74 2.96 13.71
C VAL A 118 -7.58 2.19 12.67
N ARG A 119 -8.47 2.88 11.93
CA ARG A 119 -9.25 2.27 10.84
C ARG A 119 -8.34 1.74 9.74
N ASN A 120 -7.33 2.50 9.33
CA ASN A 120 -6.41 2.09 8.26
C ASN A 120 -5.58 0.86 8.69
N ALA A 121 -5.03 0.87 9.91
CA ALA A 121 -4.33 -0.28 10.47
C ALA A 121 -5.22 -1.54 10.54
N PHE A 122 -6.48 -1.39 10.99
CA PHE A 122 -7.45 -2.47 11.00
C PHE A 122 -7.79 -2.96 9.58
N ALA A 123 -8.02 -2.05 8.64
CA ALA A 123 -8.35 -2.38 7.26
C ALA A 123 -7.21 -3.16 6.59
N PHE A 124 -5.96 -2.76 6.83
CA PHE A 124 -4.77 -3.48 6.38
C PHE A 124 -4.73 -4.91 6.96
N LEU A 125 -4.90 -5.06 8.27
CA LEU A 125 -4.89 -6.36 8.93
C LEU A 125 -6.05 -7.25 8.45
N ARG A 126 -7.26 -6.70 8.33
CA ARG A 126 -8.43 -7.42 7.81
C ARG A 126 -8.25 -7.85 6.36
N TYR A 127 -7.58 -7.03 5.56
CA TYR A 127 -7.30 -7.34 4.17
C TYR A 127 -6.42 -8.59 4.06
N TRP A 128 -5.30 -8.61 4.77
CA TRP A 128 -4.29 -9.67 4.70
C TRP A 128 -4.55 -10.87 5.63
N GLY A 129 -5.41 -10.73 6.64
CA GLY A 129 -5.67 -11.76 7.65
C GLY A 129 -4.63 -11.77 8.77
N ASP A 130 -3.35 -11.65 8.45
CA ASP A 130 -2.28 -11.46 9.42
C ASP A 130 -1.18 -10.50 8.92
N ALA A 131 -0.49 -9.88 9.88
CA ALA A 131 0.57 -8.92 9.65
C ALA A 131 1.50 -8.84 10.87
N THR A 132 2.80 -8.60 10.66
CA THR A 132 3.69 -8.17 11.75
C THR A 132 3.45 -6.70 12.07
N THR A 133 3.85 -6.25 13.26
CA THR A 133 3.84 -4.81 13.61
C THR A 133 4.54 -3.97 12.53
N ALA A 134 5.73 -4.38 12.07
CA ALA A 134 6.49 -3.68 11.04
C ALA A 134 5.71 -3.54 9.72
N GLU A 135 5.00 -4.58 9.28
CA GLU A 135 4.18 -4.54 8.07
C GLU A 135 2.99 -3.57 8.21
N ILE A 136 2.36 -3.53 9.39
CA ILE A 136 1.24 -2.60 9.65
C ILE A 136 1.75 -1.16 9.66
N VAL A 137 2.88 -0.90 10.33
CA VAL A 137 3.45 0.45 10.39
C VAL A 137 3.90 0.92 9.01
N ASP A 138 4.65 0.11 8.25
CA ASP A 138 5.08 0.43 6.88
C ASP A 138 3.89 0.88 5.99
N ALA A 139 2.80 0.11 6.04
CA ALA A 139 1.66 0.36 5.19
C ALA A 139 0.76 1.50 5.66
N ALA A 140 0.47 1.60 6.96
CA ALA A 140 -0.58 2.50 7.45
C ALA A 140 -0.05 3.84 7.97
N TYR A 141 1.20 3.90 8.50
CA TYR A 141 1.75 5.14 9.03
C TYR A 141 2.06 6.17 7.94
N SER A 142 2.60 5.70 6.81
CA SER A 142 2.93 6.56 5.66
C SER A 142 1.69 7.20 5.04
N GLU A 143 0.53 6.54 5.13
CA GLU A 143 -0.76 7.05 4.70
C GLU A 143 -1.42 7.96 5.76
N GLU A 144 -1.45 7.53 7.03
CA GLU A 144 -2.20 8.20 8.10
C GLU A 144 -1.37 8.35 9.39
N SER A 145 -0.39 9.26 9.37
CA SER A 145 0.49 9.53 10.51
C SER A 145 -0.17 10.20 11.73
N ALA A 146 -1.37 10.78 11.59
CA ALA A 146 -2.12 11.49 12.64
C ALA A 146 -1.32 12.56 13.43
N GLY A 147 -0.27 13.11 12.80
CA GLY A 147 0.61 14.13 13.40
C GLY A 147 1.69 13.58 14.33
N TYR A 148 1.88 12.26 14.40
CA TYR A 148 3.01 11.64 15.10
C TYR A 148 4.30 11.79 14.27
N GLU A 149 5.44 11.91 14.96
CA GLU A 149 6.74 12.17 14.31
C GLU A 149 7.39 10.91 13.75
N THR A 150 7.11 9.75 14.35
CA THR A 150 7.70 8.45 13.99
C THR A 150 6.64 7.35 14.00
N GLY A 151 6.88 6.31 13.19
CA GLY A 151 6.03 5.11 13.13
C GLY A 151 5.92 4.39 14.48
N ASP A 152 7.03 4.25 15.22
CA ASP A 152 7.02 3.62 16.55
C ASP A 152 6.12 4.37 17.53
N ARG A 153 6.22 5.71 17.54
CA ARG A 153 5.41 6.53 18.45
C ARG A 153 3.94 6.49 18.07
N TRP A 154 3.65 6.52 16.77
CA TRP A 154 2.30 6.31 16.24
C TRP A 154 1.74 4.96 16.66
N TRP A 155 2.53 3.90 16.53
CA TRP A 155 2.13 2.56 16.91
C TRP A 155 1.86 2.45 18.42
N ASP A 156 2.82 2.84 19.24
CA ASP A 156 2.77 2.69 20.70
C ASP A 156 1.72 3.59 21.35
N GLU A 157 1.63 4.86 20.94
CA GLU A 157 0.74 5.84 21.59
C GLU A 157 -0.67 5.84 20.98
N CYS A 158 -0.83 5.50 19.70
CA CYS A 158 -2.09 5.63 18.96
C CYS A 158 -2.72 4.29 18.57
N VAL A 159 -1.97 3.32 18.03
CA VAL A 159 -2.60 2.19 17.31
C VAL A 159 -2.66 0.90 18.12
N SER A 160 -1.53 0.41 18.65
CA SER A 160 -1.37 -0.95 19.19
C SER A 160 -2.48 -1.35 20.18
N ASP A 161 -2.61 -0.64 21.30
CA ASP A 161 -3.60 -0.93 22.35
C ASP A 161 -5.06 -0.91 21.83
N ARG A 162 -5.37 -0.03 20.87
CA ARG A 162 -6.73 0.08 20.32
C ARG A 162 -7.00 -1.01 19.30
N LEU A 163 -6.02 -1.31 18.46
CA LEU A 163 -6.10 -2.38 17.48
C LEU A 163 -6.32 -3.73 18.18
N GLU A 164 -5.62 -4.00 19.28
CA GLU A 164 -5.83 -5.21 20.10
C GLU A 164 -7.24 -5.26 20.71
N ALA A 165 -7.77 -4.10 21.10
CA ALA A 165 -9.11 -3.99 21.66
C ALA A 165 -10.24 -4.14 20.61
N LEU A 166 -9.94 -4.16 19.31
CA LEU A 166 -10.96 -4.28 18.26
C LEU A 166 -11.53 -5.71 18.17
N PRO A 167 -12.84 -5.85 17.89
CA PRO A 167 -13.45 -7.15 17.68
C PRO A 167 -12.76 -7.97 16.57
N GLY A 168 -12.37 -9.20 16.91
CA GLY A 168 -11.77 -10.13 15.97
C GLY A 168 -10.29 -9.87 15.68
N VAL A 169 -9.62 -8.97 16.40
CA VAL A 169 -8.17 -8.82 16.36
C VAL A 169 -7.53 -9.58 17.53
N ARG A 170 -6.41 -10.25 17.27
CA ARG A 170 -5.59 -10.91 18.29
C ARG A 170 -4.11 -10.72 18.00
N VAL A 171 -3.33 -10.72 19.07
CA VAL A 171 -1.86 -10.80 19.01
C VAL A 171 -1.43 -12.20 19.38
N ASP A 172 -0.76 -12.88 18.47
CA ASP A 172 -0.10 -14.15 18.73
C ASP A 172 1.29 -13.86 19.32
N SER A 173 1.35 -13.57 20.63
CA SER A 173 2.62 -13.51 21.35
C SER A 173 3.11 -14.92 21.67
N SER A 174 4.21 -15.31 21.04
CA SER A 174 4.88 -16.61 21.27
C SER A 174 5.42 -16.77 22.70
N ASP A 175 5.40 -15.70 23.52
CA ASP A 175 6.01 -15.63 24.85
C ASP A 175 5.15 -16.15 26.02
N SER A 176 4.05 -16.86 25.76
CA SER A 176 3.20 -17.41 26.85
C SER A 176 3.83 -18.58 27.63
N ASN A 177 5.07 -18.98 27.34
CA ASN A 177 5.78 -20.06 28.05
C ASN A 177 6.97 -19.59 28.90
N GLY A 178 6.92 -18.40 29.52
CA GLY A 178 7.57 -18.08 30.81
C GLY A 178 9.05 -18.46 30.98
N ALA A 179 9.80 -18.63 29.89
CA ALA A 179 11.22 -18.85 29.90
C ALA A 179 11.86 -17.48 29.71
N GLU A 180 12.65 -17.05 30.68
CA GLU A 180 13.51 -15.88 30.61
C GLU A 180 14.58 -16.09 29.51
N SER A 181 14.17 -16.17 28.25
CA SER A 181 15.07 -16.32 27.10
C SER A 181 15.45 -14.94 26.62
N SER A 182 16.64 -14.51 27.02
CA SER A 182 17.27 -13.25 26.63
C SER A 182 17.78 -13.24 25.18
N SER A 183 17.03 -13.76 24.21
CA SER A 183 17.41 -13.68 22.81
C SER A 183 16.16 -13.62 21.95
N GLY A 184 15.91 -12.45 21.37
CA GLY A 184 14.95 -12.18 20.29
C GLY A 184 13.52 -12.65 20.55
N SER A 185 12.64 -11.77 21.02
CA SER A 185 11.21 -12.08 20.90
C SER A 185 10.84 -12.10 19.41
N ILE A 186 10.11 -13.14 18.98
CA ILE A 186 9.49 -13.22 17.66
C ILE A 186 8.72 -11.92 17.42
N PRO A 187 8.78 -11.32 16.21
CA PRO A 187 7.95 -10.17 15.89
C PRO A 187 6.49 -10.45 16.23
N GLU A 188 5.85 -9.52 16.92
CA GLU A 188 4.43 -9.67 17.27
C GLU A 188 3.60 -9.88 16.01
N LEU A 189 2.93 -11.02 15.93
CA LEU A 189 2.07 -11.37 14.81
C LEU A 189 0.63 -11.01 15.17
N TRP A 190 0.08 -10.08 14.42
CA TRP A 190 -1.32 -9.66 14.52
C TRP A 190 -2.15 -10.51 13.59
N ARG A 191 -3.32 -10.95 14.07
CA ARG A 191 -4.27 -11.74 13.29
C ARG A 191 -5.67 -11.19 13.41
N TYR A 192 -6.35 -11.11 12.26
CA TYR A 192 -7.78 -10.99 12.17
C TYR A 192 -8.43 -12.39 12.15
N GLU A 193 -9.37 -12.65 13.06
CA GLU A 193 -10.03 -13.95 13.21
C GLU A 193 -11.08 -14.26 12.14
N GLY A 194 -11.52 -13.24 11.39
CA GLY A 194 -12.42 -13.42 10.27
C GLY A 194 -11.70 -13.94 9.02
N THR A 195 -12.44 -14.14 7.94
CA THR A 195 -11.86 -14.44 6.64
C THR A 195 -11.20 -13.18 6.08
N ALA A 196 -9.89 -13.27 5.79
CA ALA A 196 -9.15 -12.20 5.14
C ALA A 196 -9.80 -11.82 3.81
N ILE A 197 -9.74 -10.55 3.41
CA ILE A 197 -10.33 -10.13 2.12
C ILE A 197 -9.63 -10.82 0.96
N VAL A 198 -8.30 -10.99 1.02
CA VAL A 198 -7.53 -11.69 -0.03
C VAL A 198 -7.95 -13.16 -0.23
N ASP A 199 -8.59 -13.77 0.77
CA ASP A 199 -9.07 -15.15 0.71
C ASP A 199 -10.53 -15.25 0.24
N GLN A 200 -11.20 -14.12 -0.02
CA GLN A 200 -12.60 -14.11 -0.44
C GLN A 200 -12.69 -14.33 -1.96
N PRO A 201 -13.54 -15.28 -2.41
CA PRO A 201 -13.55 -15.77 -3.79
C PRO A 201 -14.06 -14.77 -4.84
N ASP A 202 -14.66 -13.66 -4.44
CA ASP A 202 -15.38 -12.72 -5.33
C ASP A 202 -14.74 -11.32 -5.42
N ASP A 203 -13.68 -11.03 -4.65
CA ASP A 203 -13.04 -9.73 -4.63
C ASP A 203 -11.84 -9.71 -5.59
N ALA A 204 -12.09 -9.26 -6.83
CA ALA A 204 -10.99 -8.87 -7.72
C ALA A 204 -10.20 -7.75 -7.03
N ASP A 205 -8.93 -8.02 -6.70
CA ASP A 205 -8.04 -7.09 -6.01
C ASP A 205 -7.97 -5.76 -6.77
N GLY A 206 -8.56 -4.71 -6.19
CA GLY A 206 -8.55 -3.37 -6.77
C GLY A 206 -7.16 -2.71 -6.78
N ARG A 207 -6.17 -3.33 -6.13
CA ARG A 207 -4.76 -2.92 -6.11
C ARG A 207 -3.92 -3.62 -7.18
N ASP A 208 -4.47 -4.61 -7.90
CA ASP A 208 -3.86 -5.14 -9.12
C ASP A 208 -3.98 -4.09 -10.23
N VAL A 209 -3.05 -3.13 -10.23
CA VAL A 209 -2.88 -2.19 -11.33
C VAL A 209 -2.34 -2.98 -12.51
N ALA A 210 -3.15 -3.09 -13.56
CA ALA A 210 -2.68 -3.58 -14.84
C ALA A 210 -1.73 -2.55 -15.46
N ASP A 211 -0.44 -2.61 -15.12
CA ASP A 211 0.61 -2.06 -15.98
C ASP A 211 1.26 -3.18 -16.81
N PRO A 212 0.83 -3.38 -18.07
CA PRO A 212 1.43 -4.34 -18.98
C PRO A 212 2.74 -3.86 -19.64
N THR A 213 3.26 -2.66 -19.31
CA THR A 213 4.28 -1.97 -20.13
C THR A 213 5.67 -1.76 -19.51
N GLY A 214 5.93 -2.24 -18.29
CA GLY A 214 7.28 -2.73 -17.96
C GLY A 214 8.17 -1.88 -17.03
N SER A 215 7.61 -1.28 -15.98
CA SER A 215 8.33 -1.18 -14.71
C SER A 215 7.66 -2.09 -13.68
N PRO A 216 8.39 -2.73 -12.75
CA PRO A 216 7.74 -3.43 -11.65
C PRO A 216 6.79 -2.44 -10.96
N PRO A 217 5.53 -2.82 -10.72
CA PRO A 217 4.56 -1.90 -10.14
C PRO A 217 5.11 -1.40 -8.79
N PRO A 218 5.05 -0.09 -8.49
CA PRO A 218 5.44 0.39 -7.17
C PRO A 218 4.50 -0.27 -6.15
N PHE A 219 5.01 -1.26 -5.42
CA PHE A 219 4.26 -1.88 -4.34
C PHE A 219 3.99 -0.81 -3.27
N ALA A 220 2.73 -0.69 -2.87
CA ALA A 220 2.35 0.30 -1.86
C ALA A 220 2.88 -0.02 -0.44
N SER A 221 3.33 -1.26 -0.21
CA SER A 221 3.91 -1.71 1.07
C SER A 221 4.78 -2.95 0.86
N VAL A 222 5.64 -3.25 1.83
CA VAL A 222 6.48 -4.45 1.86
C VAL A 222 5.63 -5.73 1.86
N ARG A 223 4.52 -5.75 2.61
CA ARG A 223 3.58 -6.90 2.62
C ARG A 223 3.09 -7.22 1.21
N HIS A 224 2.69 -6.20 0.45
CA HIS A 224 2.21 -6.39 -0.92
C HIS A 224 3.33 -6.92 -1.83
N ALA A 225 4.54 -6.37 -1.74
CA ALA A 225 5.68 -6.85 -2.51
C ALA A 225 5.97 -8.34 -2.22
N LEU A 226 6.04 -8.73 -0.95
CA LEU A 226 6.31 -10.11 -0.52
C LEU A 226 5.25 -11.12 -1.01
N GLU A 227 3.99 -10.71 -1.15
CA GLU A 227 2.91 -11.56 -1.67
C GLU A 227 2.94 -11.71 -3.19
N LYS A 228 3.57 -10.77 -3.92
CA LYS A 228 3.73 -10.85 -5.38
C LYS A 228 5.00 -11.56 -5.81
N LEU A 229 6.00 -11.66 -4.93
CA LEU A 229 7.20 -12.44 -5.17
C LEU A 229 6.88 -13.95 -5.21
N ALA A 230 7.59 -14.67 -6.09
CA ALA A 230 7.48 -16.13 -6.21
C ALA A 230 8.22 -16.83 -5.06
N LEU A 231 7.68 -16.70 -3.85
CA LEU A 231 8.17 -17.29 -2.60
C LEU A 231 7.29 -18.48 -2.17
N SER A 232 7.89 -19.48 -1.55
CA SER A 232 7.12 -20.45 -0.73
C SER A 232 6.53 -19.75 0.49
N ASP A 233 5.58 -20.39 1.18
CA ASP A 233 4.99 -19.82 2.40
C ASP A 233 6.03 -19.69 3.53
N GLU A 234 6.96 -20.63 3.61
CA GLU A 234 8.09 -20.58 4.54
C GLU A 234 9.07 -19.45 4.19
N GLU A 235 9.41 -19.29 2.91
CA GLU A 235 10.25 -18.18 2.43
C GLU A 235 9.62 -16.83 2.71
N ARG A 236 8.32 -16.71 2.46
CA ARG A 236 7.58 -15.48 2.73
C ARG A 236 7.58 -15.18 4.22
N THR A 237 7.32 -16.17 5.07
CA THR A 237 7.31 -15.97 6.52
C THR A 237 8.70 -15.59 7.04
N ALA A 238 9.77 -16.23 6.56
CA ALA A 238 11.14 -15.86 6.88
C ALA A 238 11.47 -14.43 6.43
N ALA A 239 11.03 -14.01 5.24
CA ALA A 239 11.22 -12.66 4.74
C ALA A 239 10.47 -11.61 5.59
N ARG A 240 9.27 -11.94 6.09
CA ARG A 240 8.50 -11.06 6.99
C ARG A 240 9.19 -10.90 8.35
N VAL A 241 9.74 -11.97 8.91
CA VAL A 241 10.53 -11.91 10.16
C VAL A 241 11.81 -11.11 9.94
N ALA A 242 12.54 -11.37 8.86
CA ALA A 242 13.72 -10.59 8.50
C ALA A 242 13.38 -9.11 8.32
N PHE A 243 12.26 -8.78 7.68
CA PHE A 243 11.81 -7.40 7.52
C PHE A 243 11.51 -6.75 8.87
N ALA A 244 10.83 -7.42 9.79
CA ALA A 244 10.60 -6.87 11.13
C ALA A 244 11.93 -6.57 11.87
N VAL A 245 12.94 -7.44 11.73
CA VAL A 245 14.27 -7.17 12.28
C VAL A 245 14.95 -5.97 11.61
N LEU A 246 14.81 -5.83 10.29
CA LEU A 246 15.36 -4.69 9.54
C LEU A 246 14.64 -3.39 9.92
N PHE A 247 13.32 -3.44 10.09
CA PHE A 247 12.49 -2.32 10.53
C PHE A 247 12.98 -1.78 11.87
N ASP A 248 13.16 -2.66 12.87
CA ASP A 248 13.63 -2.27 14.21
C ASP A 248 15.06 -1.72 14.23
N ARG A 249 15.92 -2.19 13.33
CA ARG A 249 17.36 -1.84 13.32
C ARG A 249 17.71 -0.73 12.35
N GLU A 250 16.81 -0.38 11.45
CA GLU A 250 16.99 0.48 10.27
C GLU A 250 18.07 0.02 9.26
N THR A 251 19.06 -0.76 9.71
CA THR A 251 20.14 -1.33 8.90
C THR A 251 20.61 -2.67 9.46
N ALA A 252 20.75 -3.69 8.62
CA ALA A 252 21.26 -5.01 9.00
C ALA A 252 21.90 -5.73 7.80
N THR A 253 22.86 -6.63 8.03
CA THR A 253 23.39 -7.47 6.93
C THR A 253 22.45 -8.63 6.62
N ALA A 254 22.54 -9.19 5.40
CA ALA A 254 21.75 -10.36 5.03
C ALA A 254 22.00 -11.55 5.95
N GLU A 255 23.23 -11.73 6.46
CA GLU A 255 23.54 -12.79 7.42
C GLU A 255 22.87 -12.56 8.78
N GLU A 256 22.87 -11.32 9.30
CA GLU A 256 22.23 -10.99 10.57
C GLU A 256 20.70 -11.21 10.50
N LEU A 257 20.11 -10.86 9.36
CA LEU A 257 18.69 -11.07 9.09
C LEU A 257 18.36 -12.56 8.97
N ALA A 258 19.18 -13.32 8.25
CA ALA A 258 18.98 -14.76 8.09
C ALA A 258 19.21 -15.54 9.39
N GLU A 259 20.20 -15.18 10.20
CA GLU A 259 20.45 -15.81 11.50
C GLU A 259 19.21 -15.66 12.39
N ARG A 260 18.64 -14.45 12.47
CA ARG A 260 17.40 -14.22 13.23
C ARG A 260 16.20 -14.95 12.65
N ALA A 261 15.99 -14.89 11.34
CA ALA A 261 14.87 -15.59 10.72
C ALA A 261 14.95 -17.12 10.92
N VAL A 262 16.15 -17.72 10.89
CA VAL A 262 16.34 -19.16 11.18
C VAL A 262 16.08 -19.50 12.64
N ASP A 263 16.52 -18.67 13.58
CA ASP A 263 16.28 -18.87 15.00
C ASP A 263 14.76 -18.94 15.30
N GLU A 264 13.98 -18.11 14.62
CA GLU A 264 12.52 -18.07 14.79
C GLU A 264 11.76 -19.09 13.93
N LEU A 265 12.27 -19.44 12.75
CA LEU A 265 11.61 -20.31 11.77
C LEU A 265 12.62 -21.34 11.21
N PRO A 266 12.95 -22.40 11.97
CA PRO A 266 13.97 -23.37 11.57
C PRO A 266 13.55 -24.30 10.41
N ALA A 267 12.35 -24.13 9.84
CA ALA A 267 11.80 -25.03 8.84
C ALA A 267 12.02 -24.50 7.41
N GLY A 268 12.62 -25.32 6.55
CA GLY A 268 12.59 -25.13 5.10
C GLY A 268 13.91 -24.74 4.43
N PHE A 269 14.92 -24.30 5.18
CA PHE A 269 16.22 -23.88 4.62
C PHE A 269 17.36 -24.83 4.97
N ASP A 270 18.23 -25.08 3.98
CA ASP A 270 19.41 -25.95 4.13
C ASP A 270 20.51 -25.31 5.00
N SER A 271 20.56 -23.97 5.08
CA SER A 271 21.48 -23.20 5.92
C SER A 271 21.07 -21.72 6.03
N SER A 272 21.63 -21.00 7.02
CA SER A 272 21.47 -19.54 7.12
C SER A 272 22.08 -18.79 5.94
N GLU A 273 23.15 -19.30 5.33
CA GLU A 273 23.76 -18.73 4.12
C GLU A 273 22.81 -18.83 2.90
N ALA A 274 22.11 -19.97 2.76
CA ALA A 274 21.11 -20.13 1.71
C ALA A 274 19.94 -19.15 1.88
N LEU A 275 19.47 -18.97 3.12
CA LEU A 275 18.44 -17.97 3.43
C LEU A 275 18.95 -16.53 3.18
N ALA A 276 20.17 -16.20 3.56
CA ALA A 276 20.74 -14.86 3.35
C ALA A 276 20.79 -14.48 1.85
N GLY A 277 21.20 -15.42 0.99
CA GLY A 277 21.15 -15.24 -0.47
C GLY A 277 19.73 -14.98 -0.96
N ARG A 278 18.76 -15.76 -0.46
CA ARG A 278 17.35 -15.62 -0.85
C ARG A 278 16.73 -14.30 -0.37
N LEU A 279 17.01 -13.89 0.87
CA LEU A 279 16.56 -12.61 1.42
C LEU A 279 17.13 -11.43 0.62
N SER A 280 18.38 -11.53 0.16
CA SER A 280 19.01 -10.48 -0.64
C SER A 280 18.31 -10.29 -1.99
N GLU A 281 17.93 -11.38 -2.66
CA GLU A 281 17.12 -11.32 -3.87
C GLU A 281 15.75 -10.68 -3.59
N CYS A 282 15.10 -11.05 -2.48
CA CYS A 282 13.78 -10.50 -2.13
C CYS A 282 13.86 -9.00 -1.83
N PHE A 283 14.85 -8.57 -1.03
CA PHE A 283 14.96 -7.21 -0.52
C PHE A 283 15.34 -6.20 -1.60
N ALA A 284 16.00 -6.65 -2.66
CA ALA A 284 16.27 -5.82 -3.84
C ALA A 284 14.99 -5.31 -4.54
N ASP A 285 13.87 -6.02 -4.37
CA ASP A 285 12.59 -5.71 -4.99
C ASP A 285 11.57 -5.09 -4.00
N LEU A 286 11.93 -4.92 -2.73
CA LEU A 286 11.04 -4.37 -1.71
C LEU A 286 11.01 -2.83 -1.76
N PRO A 287 9.83 -2.20 -1.60
CA PRO A 287 9.76 -0.75 -1.48
C PRO A 287 10.48 -0.30 -0.20
N ASN A 288 11.10 0.89 -0.25
CA ASN A 288 11.76 1.52 0.90
C ASN A 288 12.95 0.74 1.49
N VAL A 289 13.39 -0.34 0.83
CA VAL A 289 14.54 -1.15 1.22
C VAL A 289 15.65 -0.93 0.20
N GLU A 290 16.82 -0.48 0.66
CA GLU A 290 17.97 -0.18 -0.18
C GLU A 290 19.20 -0.96 0.25
N GLU A 291 19.99 -1.43 -0.70
CA GLU A 291 21.32 -1.98 -0.42
C GLU A 291 22.30 -0.83 -0.13
N VAL A 292 23.02 -0.94 0.99
CA VAL A 292 24.01 0.04 1.45
C VAL A 292 25.33 -0.67 1.80
N ASP A 293 26.46 -0.02 1.53
CA ASP A 293 27.77 -0.50 1.99
C ASP A 293 27.98 -0.09 3.45
N ALA A 294 27.83 -1.05 4.37
CA ALA A 294 28.09 -0.87 5.79
C ALA A 294 29.42 -1.52 6.15
N ARG A 295 30.49 -0.71 6.24
CA ARG A 295 31.84 -1.13 6.68
C ARG A 295 32.51 -2.18 5.78
N GLY A 296 32.23 -2.15 4.47
CA GLY A 296 32.82 -3.08 3.50
C GLY A 296 32.05 -4.40 3.38
N THR A 297 30.82 -4.44 3.91
CA THR A 297 29.88 -5.54 3.79
C THR A 297 28.55 -5.00 3.30
N ALA A 298 27.95 -5.69 2.33
CA ALA A 298 26.61 -5.36 1.84
C ALA A 298 25.60 -5.50 2.98
N ALA A 299 24.86 -4.43 3.23
CA ALA A 299 23.80 -4.38 4.21
C ALA A 299 22.53 -3.83 3.56
N TRP A 300 21.41 -4.02 4.22
CA TRP A 300 20.12 -3.50 3.81
C TRP A 300 19.75 -2.39 4.76
N SER A 301 19.16 -1.31 4.25
CA SER A 301 18.59 -0.23 5.04
C SER A 301 17.12 -0.04 4.68
N TYR A 302 16.28 0.14 5.69
CA TYR A 302 14.87 0.47 5.50
C TYR A 302 14.61 1.94 5.85
N ARG A 303 13.87 2.64 5.00
CA ARG A 303 13.50 4.05 5.18
C ARG A 303 12.04 4.29 4.78
N PRO A 304 11.11 4.33 5.76
CA PRO A 304 9.69 4.57 5.50
C PRO A 304 9.40 5.95 4.92
#